data_AF-A0A0C2GJY3-F1
#
_entry.id   AF-A0A0C2GJY3-F1
#
_cell.length_a   1.000
_cell.length_b   1.000
_cell.length_c   1.000
_cell.angle_alpha   90.00
_cell.angle_beta   90.00
_cell.angle_gamma   90.00
#
_symmetry.space_group_name_H-M   'P 1'
#
loop_
_entity.id
_entity.type
_entity.pdbx_description
1 polymer ?
#
loop_
_entity_poly.entity_id
_entity_poly.type
_entity_poly.pdbx_seq_one_letter_code
_entity_poly.pdbx_strand_id
1 'polypeptide(L)'
;MFLSYTGKCRLGNVVASSRDGIYLSRHIGLKSGVPQNVGALTVNRLCGSGFQAVINAAQQIKLDESKLVVAGGTENMTQVPFAVRNIRFGTALGMKYEFEDMLWESLSDTYAKSAMGQTAEKLGAQYKVMFSLNSNDILVFLM
;
A
#
# COMPACT_ATOMS: atom_id res chain seq x y z
N MET A 1 14.10 -11.47 -34.90
CA MET A 1 13.90 -12.56 -33.92
C MET A 1 13.26 -11.95 -32.68
N PHE A 2 11.93 -11.84 -32.65
CA PHE A 2 11.18 -11.33 -31.49
C PHE A 2 11.20 -12.40 -30.40
N LEU A 3 12.17 -12.35 -29.49
CA LEU A 3 12.05 -13.06 -28.23
C LEU A 3 10.85 -12.45 -27.52
N SER A 4 9.75 -13.21 -27.43
CA SER A 4 8.61 -12.89 -26.58
C SER A 4 9.11 -12.77 -25.15
N TYR A 5 9.46 -11.55 -24.74
CA TYR A 5 9.96 -11.26 -23.41
C TYR A 5 8.80 -11.53 -22.44
N THR A 6 8.84 -12.66 -21.73
CA THR A 6 7.89 -12.99 -20.65
C THR A 6 8.23 -12.19 -19.40
N GLY A 7 8.37 -10.87 -19.58
CA GLY A 7 8.48 -9.90 -18.51
C GLY A 7 7.11 -9.72 -17.85
N LYS A 8 7.09 -9.51 -16.53
CA LYS A 8 5.90 -9.03 -15.79
C LYS A 8 6.28 -7.87 -14.89
N CYS A 9 5.30 -7.05 -14.55
CA CYS A 9 5.45 -5.99 -13.54
C CYS A 9 4.48 -6.23 -12.39
N ARG A 10 4.99 -6.31 -11.16
CA ARG A 10 4.23 -6.53 -9.92
C ARG A 10 4.62 -5.44 -8.94
N LEU A 11 3.73 -4.52 -8.60
CA LEU A 11 4.03 -3.48 -7.61
C LEU A 11 2.99 -3.47 -6.51
N GLY A 12 3.44 -3.26 -5.28
CA GLY A 12 2.62 -3.00 -4.12
C GLY A 12 2.15 -1.56 -4.08
N ASN A 13 0.86 -1.35 -3.84
CA ASN A 13 0.29 -0.05 -3.46
C ASN A 13 -0.93 -0.29 -2.58
N VAL A 14 -1.08 0.46 -1.48
CA VAL A 14 -2.17 0.24 -0.52
C VAL A 14 -3.33 1.16 -0.83
N VAL A 15 -3.06 2.47 -0.86
CA VAL A 15 -4.08 3.48 -1.11
C VAL A 15 -3.88 4.05 -2.50
N ALA A 16 -4.92 4.04 -3.34
CA ALA A 16 -4.89 4.75 -4.61
C ALA A 16 -5.04 6.25 -4.34
N SER A 17 -3.94 6.90 -3.97
CA SER A 17 -3.90 8.32 -3.57
C SER A 17 -4.02 9.30 -4.73
N SER A 18 -3.76 8.88 -5.97
CA SER A 18 -3.92 9.70 -7.18
C SER A 18 -5.06 9.22 -8.07
N ARG A 19 -5.54 10.11 -8.96
CA ARG A 19 -6.56 9.79 -9.98
C ARG A 19 -6.20 8.60 -10.86
N ASP A 20 -4.91 8.43 -11.16
CA ASP A 20 -4.37 7.35 -11.95
C ASP A 20 -3.78 6.20 -11.10
N GLY A 21 -3.96 6.24 -9.78
CA GLY A 21 -3.40 5.27 -8.84
C GLY A 21 -3.87 3.83 -9.08
N ILE A 22 -5.04 3.64 -9.69
CA ILE A 22 -5.53 2.30 -10.08
C ILE A 22 -4.70 1.66 -11.20
N TYR A 23 -3.96 2.47 -11.97
CA TYR A 23 -3.08 2.02 -13.06
C TYR A 23 -1.60 2.06 -12.67
N LEU A 24 -1.29 2.23 -11.38
CA LEU A 24 0.05 2.50 -10.87
C LEU A 24 1.11 1.54 -11.41
N SER A 25 0.89 0.22 -11.29
CA SER A 25 1.88 -0.76 -11.77
C SER A 25 2.12 -0.67 -13.27
N ARG A 26 1.07 -0.33 -14.03
CA ARG A 26 1.18 -0.18 -15.47
C ARG A 26 1.92 1.10 -15.84
N HIS A 27 1.59 2.22 -15.20
CA HIS A 27 2.24 3.51 -15.44
C HIS A 27 3.71 3.48 -15.09
N ILE A 28 4.08 2.85 -13.97
CA ILE A 28 5.49 2.68 -13.59
C ILE A 28 6.21 1.82 -14.63
N GLY A 29 5.65 0.66 -15.00
CA GLY A 29 6.25 -0.18 -16.04
C GLY A 29 6.52 0.60 -17.34
N LEU A 30 5.52 1.29 -17.88
CA LEU A 30 5.65 2.06 -19.12
C LEU A 30 6.69 3.19 -18.99
N LYS A 31 6.69 3.94 -17.88
CA LYS A 31 7.66 5.02 -17.63
C LYS A 31 9.10 4.49 -17.44
N SER A 32 9.24 3.25 -16.95
CA SER A 32 10.53 2.57 -16.81
C SER A 32 10.98 1.84 -18.08
N GLY A 33 10.28 2.01 -19.21
CA GLY A 33 10.65 1.40 -20.50
C GLY A 33 10.20 -0.06 -20.67
N VAL A 34 9.34 -0.58 -19.79
CA VAL A 34 8.76 -1.92 -19.96
C VAL A 34 7.86 -1.92 -21.20
N PRO A 35 8.01 -2.90 -22.12
CA PRO A 35 7.20 -2.98 -23.34
C PRO A 35 5.69 -3.01 -23.08
N GLN A 36 4.90 -2.42 -23.99
CA GLN A 36 3.45 -2.32 -23.81
C GLN A 36 2.74 -3.68 -23.74
N ASN A 37 3.26 -4.72 -24.38
CA ASN A 37 2.68 -6.08 -24.33
C ASN A 37 2.91 -6.79 -22.98
N VAL A 38 3.76 -6.27 -22.09
CA VAL A 38 4.02 -6.85 -20.77
C VAL A 38 2.88 -6.52 -19.80
N GLY A 39 2.34 -7.55 -19.15
CA GLY A 39 1.29 -7.41 -18.14
C GLY A 39 1.81 -6.78 -16.83
N ALA A 40 0.98 -5.95 -16.21
CA ALA A 40 1.23 -5.32 -14.91
C ALA A 40 0.13 -5.69 -13.91
N LEU A 41 0.49 -5.82 -12.63
CA LEU A 41 -0.46 -6.05 -11.53
C LEU A 41 -0.09 -5.19 -10.34
N THR A 42 -1.08 -4.52 -9.78
CA THR A 42 -0.99 -3.85 -8.49
C THR A 42 -1.51 -4.80 -7.41
N VAL A 43 -0.73 -5.00 -6.36
CA VAL A 43 -1.09 -5.87 -5.24
C VAL A 43 -1.26 -5.04 -3.97
N ASN A 44 -2.24 -5.40 -3.16
CA ASN A 44 -2.46 -4.79 -1.86
C ASN A 44 -2.44 -5.87 -0.78
N ARG A 45 -1.42 -5.80 0.08
CA ARG A 45 -1.27 -6.54 1.33
C ARG A 45 -0.82 -5.57 2.44
N LEU A 46 -1.45 -4.40 2.50
CA LEU A 46 -1.12 -3.30 3.43
C LEU A 46 0.41 -3.03 3.44
N CYS A 47 1.02 -2.84 4.63
CA CYS A 47 2.46 -2.60 4.78
C CYS A 47 3.33 -3.69 4.12
N GLY A 48 2.79 -4.90 3.93
CA GLY A 48 3.47 -6.01 3.27
C GLY A 48 3.35 -6.03 1.74
N SER A 49 2.71 -5.05 1.11
CA SER A 49 2.43 -5.05 -0.34
C SER A 49 3.70 -5.14 -1.19
N GLY A 50 4.78 -4.46 -0.80
CA GLY A 50 6.07 -4.54 -1.49
C GLY A 50 6.66 -5.95 -1.44
N PHE A 51 6.66 -6.58 -0.27
CA PHE A 51 7.11 -7.97 -0.12
C PHE A 51 6.20 -8.93 -0.89
N GLN A 52 4.89 -8.70 -0.89
CA GLN A 52 3.95 -9.52 -1.65
C GLN A 52 4.24 -9.47 -3.16
N ALA A 53 4.61 -8.30 -3.68
CA ALA A 53 5.02 -8.17 -5.08
C ALA A 53 6.25 -9.03 -5.41
N VAL A 54 7.24 -9.07 -4.50
CA VAL A 54 8.43 -9.94 -4.62
C VAL A 54 8.06 -11.42 -4.54
N ILE A 55 7.16 -11.81 -3.62
CA ILE A 55 6.66 -13.18 -3.51
C ILE A 55 5.99 -13.61 -4.82
N ASN A 56 5.12 -12.77 -5.38
CA ASN A 56 4.45 -13.05 -6.65
C ASN A 56 5.43 -13.19 -7.81
N ALA A 57 6.49 -12.37 -7.83
CA ALA A 57 7.55 -12.47 -8.81
C ALA A 57 8.32 -13.80 -8.70
N ALA A 58 8.71 -14.19 -7.49
CA ALA A 58 9.41 -15.45 -7.25
C ALA A 58 8.54 -16.67 -7.64
N GLN A 59 7.24 -16.62 -7.33
CA GLN A 59 6.28 -17.66 -7.74
C GLN A 59 6.16 -17.76 -9.26
N GLN A 60 6.05 -16.63 -9.97
CA GLN A 60 5.97 -16.61 -11.44
C GLN A 60 7.22 -17.18 -12.10
N ILE A 61 8.40 -16.89 -11.56
CA ILE A 61 9.66 -17.46 -12.06
C ILE A 61 9.72 -18.95 -11.75
N LYS A 62 9.33 -19.37 -10.54
CA LYS A 62 9.34 -20.79 -10.14
C LYS A 62 8.36 -21.65 -10.94
N LEU A 63 7.22 -21.08 -11.35
CA LEU A 63 6.20 -21.74 -12.18
C LEU A 63 6.50 -21.65 -13.69
N ASP A 64 7.65 -21.07 -14.06
CA ASP A 64 8.07 -20.81 -15.44
C ASP A 64 7.11 -19.92 -16.27
N GLU A 65 6.24 -19.16 -15.60
CA GLU A 65 5.32 -18.21 -16.22
C GLU A 65 6.03 -16.95 -16.71
N SER A 66 7.20 -16.63 -16.14
CA SER A 66 7.97 -15.42 -16.45
C SER A 66 9.46 -15.64 -16.19
N LYS A 67 10.32 -15.13 -17.08
CA LYS A 67 11.78 -15.23 -16.90
C LYS A 67 12.37 -14.01 -16.19
N LEU A 68 11.68 -12.88 -16.24
CA LEU A 68 12.05 -11.65 -15.54
C LEU A 68 10.79 -10.98 -14.99
N VAL A 69 10.85 -10.46 -13.77
CA VAL A 69 9.75 -9.72 -13.18
C VAL A 69 10.29 -8.46 -12.50
N VAL A 70 9.68 -7.31 -12.80
CA VAL A 70 9.88 -6.08 -12.04
C VAL A 70 9.00 -6.14 -10.81
N ALA A 71 9.60 -6.12 -9.63
CA ALA A 71 8.90 -6.21 -8.35
C ALA A 71 9.27 -5.05 -7.43
N GLY A 72 8.32 -4.59 -6.61
CA GLY A 72 8.56 -3.51 -5.66
C GLY A 72 7.27 -2.99 -5.04
N GLY A 73 7.32 -1.80 -4.44
CA GLY A 73 6.15 -1.11 -3.91
C GLY A 73 6.40 0.38 -3.82
N THR A 74 5.32 1.15 -3.84
CA THR A 74 5.35 2.60 -3.67
C THR A 74 4.06 3.04 -3.02
N GLU A 75 4.10 4.18 -2.33
CA GLU A 75 2.96 4.78 -1.67
C GLU A 75 3.21 6.30 -1.61
N ASN A 76 2.14 7.08 -1.64
CA ASN A 76 2.22 8.52 -1.40
C ASN A 76 1.11 8.94 -0.44
N MET A 77 1.44 8.89 0.85
CA MET A 77 0.49 9.18 1.92
C MET A 77 0.06 10.65 1.92
N THR A 78 0.96 11.56 1.53
CA THR A 78 0.67 13.02 1.47
C THR A 78 -0.41 13.35 0.43
N GLN A 79 -0.59 12.51 -0.59
CA GLN A 79 -1.62 12.73 -1.62
C GLN A 79 -2.95 12.04 -1.32
N VAL A 80 -3.09 11.30 -0.21
CA VAL A 80 -4.34 10.59 0.09
C VAL A 80 -5.49 11.61 0.24
N PRO A 81 -6.59 11.45 -0.51
CA PRO A 81 -7.63 12.46 -0.58
C PRO A 81 -8.62 12.35 0.58
N PHE A 82 -9.35 13.44 0.83
CA PHE A 82 -10.62 13.36 1.57
C PHE A 82 -11.70 12.73 0.68
N ALA A 83 -12.59 11.93 1.29
CA ALA A 83 -13.75 11.36 0.61
C ALA A 83 -15.05 11.91 1.20
N VAL A 84 -16.04 12.15 0.34
CA VAL A 84 -17.42 12.46 0.73
C VAL A 84 -18.32 11.37 0.19
N ARG A 85 -19.04 10.68 1.07
CA ARG A 85 -19.90 9.55 0.71
C ARG A 85 -21.35 9.98 0.54
N ASN A 86 -22.14 9.14 -0.14
CA ASN A 86 -23.59 9.25 -0.27
C ASN A 86 -24.12 10.48 -1.05
N ILE A 87 -23.26 11.15 -1.84
CA ILE A 87 -23.66 12.34 -2.62
C ILE A 87 -23.89 12.06 -4.12
N ARG A 88 -23.51 10.87 -4.60
CA ARG A 88 -23.52 10.54 -6.04
C ARG A 88 -24.88 10.69 -6.70
N PHE A 89 -25.96 10.43 -5.97
CA PHE A 89 -27.33 10.42 -6.48
C PHE A 89 -28.16 11.61 -6.01
N GLY A 90 -27.50 12.69 -5.56
CA GLY A 90 -28.12 13.89 -5.01
C GLY A 90 -28.29 13.82 -3.49
N THR A 91 -28.53 14.99 -2.88
CA THR A 91 -28.70 15.16 -1.44
C THR A 91 -29.83 16.15 -1.15
N ALA A 92 -30.42 16.03 0.05
CA ALA A 92 -31.41 16.99 0.51
C ALA A 92 -30.76 18.36 0.80
N LEU A 93 -31.53 19.44 0.61
CA LEU A 93 -31.09 20.80 0.93
C LEU A 93 -30.77 20.91 2.43
N GLY A 94 -29.63 21.52 2.76
CA GLY A 94 -29.19 21.72 4.14
C GLY A 94 -28.47 20.53 4.78
N MET A 95 -28.25 19.44 4.03
CA MET A 95 -27.41 18.34 4.48
C MET A 95 -25.96 18.79 4.67
N LYS A 96 -25.35 18.39 5.80
CA LYS A 96 -23.92 18.55 6.02
C LYS A 96 -23.17 17.42 5.33
N TYR A 97 -22.07 17.76 4.66
CA TYR A 97 -21.17 16.78 4.06
C TYR A 97 -20.03 16.49 5.02
N GLU A 98 -19.87 15.22 5.36
CA GLU A 98 -18.73 14.76 6.15
C GLU A 98 -17.55 14.49 5.20
N PHE A 99 -16.44 15.16 5.46
CA PHE A 99 -15.18 14.95 4.74
C PHE A 99 -14.34 13.95 5.52
N GLU A 100 -14.36 12.71 5.07
CA GLU A 100 -13.58 11.63 5.66
C GLU A 100 -12.12 11.74 5.22
N ASP A 101 -11.19 11.83 6.18
CA ASP A 101 -9.77 11.70 5.90
C ASP A 101 -9.45 10.23 5.62
N MET A 102 -9.32 9.87 4.35
CA MET A 102 -9.08 8.48 3.96
C MET A 102 -7.76 7.93 4.52
N LEU A 103 -6.78 8.79 4.81
CA LEU A 103 -5.52 8.33 5.40
C LEU A 103 -5.77 7.90 6.84
N TRP A 104 -6.44 8.74 7.62
CA TRP A 104 -6.74 8.44 9.01
C TRP A 104 -7.65 7.22 9.15
N GLU A 105 -8.69 7.14 8.33
CA GLU A 105 -9.61 6.00 8.29
C GLU A 105 -8.88 4.70 7.88
N SER A 106 -7.93 4.75 6.94
CA SER A 106 -7.16 3.57 6.52
C SER A 106 -6.22 3.01 7.59
N LEU A 107 -5.86 3.80 8.61
CA LEU A 107 -5.01 3.40 9.72
C LEU A 107 -5.79 2.89 10.94
N SER A 108 -7.11 2.80 10.81
CA SER A 108 -8.01 2.27 11.85
C SER A 108 -8.68 0.99 11.36
N ASP A 109 -8.49 -0.11 12.10
CA ASP A 109 -9.17 -1.36 11.80
C ASP A 109 -10.57 -1.32 12.40
N THR A 110 -11.58 -1.19 11.54
CA THR A 110 -12.99 -1.16 11.93
C THR A 110 -13.49 -2.50 12.50
N TYR A 111 -12.86 -3.61 12.14
CA TYR A 111 -13.22 -4.95 12.65
C TYR A 111 -12.65 -5.15 14.06
N ALA A 112 -11.37 -4.85 14.25
CA ALA A 112 -10.74 -4.88 15.57
C ALA A 112 -11.11 -3.69 16.47
N LYS A 113 -11.80 -2.67 15.92
CA LYS A 113 -12.18 -1.40 16.56
C LYS A 113 -10.97 -0.72 17.22
N SER A 114 -9.84 -0.72 16.52
CA SER A 114 -8.57 -0.24 17.06
C SER A 114 -7.70 0.40 15.99
N ALA A 115 -7.08 1.53 16.35
CA ALA A 115 -6.08 2.17 15.49
C ALA A 115 -4.79 1.33 15.49
N MET A 116 -4.06 1.34 14.37
CA MET A 116 -2.81 0.56 14.28
C MET A 116 -1.80 0.89 15.39
N GLY A 117 -1.72 2.16 15.82
CA GLY A 117 -0.87 2.54 16.95
C GLY A 117 -1.25 1.86 18.28
N GLN A 118 -2.54 1.65 18.53
CA GLN A 118 -3.00 0.95 19.75
C GLN A 118 -2.63 -0.53 19.74
N THR A 119 -2.50 -1.15 18.56
CA THR A 119 -2.01 -2.53 18.46
C THR A 119 -0.54 -2.62 18.90
N ALA A 120 0.27 -1.61 18.58
CA ALA A 120 1.65 -1.53 19.03
C ALA A 120 1.73 -1.34 20.56
N GLU A 121 0.92 -0.45 21.13
CA GLU A 121 0.84 -0.26 22.60
C GLU A 121 0.43 -1.55 23.32
N LYS A 122 -0.54 -2.27 22.78
CA LYS A 122 -0.98 -3.56 23.33
C LYS A 122 0.16 -4.58 23.36
N LEU A 123 0.95 -4.67 22.28
CA LEU A 123 2.12 -5.54 22.24
C LEU A 123 3.22 -5.04 23.20
N GLY A 124 3.44 -3.73 23.28
CA GLY A 124 4.40 -3.15 24.23
C GLY A 124 4.10 -3.54 25.68
N ALA A 125 2.83 -3.44 26.09
CA ALA A 125 2.38 -3.88 27.42
C ALA A 125 2.53 -5.40 27.63
N GLN A 126 2.22 -6.21 26.61
CA GLN A 126 2.32 -7.68 26.69
C GLN A 126 3.76 -8.17 26.84
N TYR A 127 4.67 -7.59 26.06
CA TYR A 127 6.09 -7.99 26.03
C TYR A 127 6.96 -7.15 26.97
N LYS A 128 6.34 -6.27 27.79
CA LYS A 128 7.01 -5.38 28.75
C LYS A 128 8.09 -4.51 28.10
N VAL A 129 7.84 -4.09 26.86
CA VAL A 129 8.70 -3.15 26.15
C VAL A 129 8.42 -1.76 26.73
N MET A 130 9.37 -1.24 27.51
CA MET A 130 9.21 0.04 28.20
C MET A 130 10.02 1.14 27.51
N PHE A 131 9.46 2.34 27.45
CA PHE A 131 10.18 3.52 27.00
C PHE A 131 11.25 3.89 28.02
N SER A 132 12.51 3.93 27.59
CA SER A 132 13.62 4.51 28.35
C SER A 132 14.04 5.81 27.67
N LEU A 133 13.91 6.93 28.38
CA LEU A 133 14.41 8.23 27.93
C LEU A 133 15.83 8.39 28.48
N ASN A 134 16.84 8.31 27.62
CA ASN A 134 18.20 8.66 27.97
C ASN A 134 18.57 9.99 27.31
N SER A 135 19.20 10.89 28.04
CA SER A 135 19.34 12.32 27.68
C SER A 135 20.13 12.61 26.41
N ASN A 136 20.70 11.61 25.73
CA ASN A 136 21.59 11.77 24.59
C ASN A 136 21.31 10.90 23.35
N ASP A 137 20.29 10.02 23.32
CA ASP A 137 20.09 9.14 22.16
C ASP A 137 18.63 8.95 21.71
N ILE A 138 18.49 8.90 20.39
CA ILE A 138 17.32 8.45 19.63
C ILE A 138 16.85 7.09 20.18
N LEU A 139 15.60 7.05 20.67
CA LEU A 139 14.75 5.88 20.97
C LEU A 139 15.47 4.52 20.88
N VAL A 140 16.09 4.09 21.99
CA VAL A 140 16.64 2.72 22.13
C VAL A 140 15.62 1.87 22.88
N PHE A 141 15.09 0.84 22.21
CA PHE A 141 14.26 -0.19 22.82
C PHE A 141 15.15 -1.14 23.64
N LEU A 142 15.05 -1.08 24.96
CA LEU A 142 15.64 -2.08 25.86
C LEU A 142 14.69 -3.28 25.94
N MET A 143 15.18 -4.46 25.57
CA MET A 143 14.54 -5.77 25.81
C MET A 143 14.97 -6.35 27.14
#